data_AF-A0A4U7L4F6-F1
#
_entry.id   AF-A0A4U7L4F6-F1
#
_cell.length_a   1.000
_cell.length_b   1.000
_cell.length_c   1.000
_cell.angle_alpha   90.00
_cell.angle_beta   90.00
_cell.angle_gamma   90.00
#
_symmetry.space_group_name_H-M   'P 1'
#
loop_
_entity.id
_entity.type
_entity.pdbx_description
1 polymer ?
#
loop_
_entity_poly.entity_id
_entity_poly.type
_entity_poly.pdbx_seq_one_letter_code
_entity_poly.pdbx_strand_id
1 'polypeptide(L)'
;MAAAATTLPGTHDATATGSTASRSMRTGVLIHPTTARSGRFLTLPHPRTLVPTYYLFSSSSDSSSSDGELYELSTLSDSKFDRSWMISHLNQVISSGQLDILSRVDARFLVVSLLYNVLGGDGKYRSREDTFEQIALVLQAQRSERMKQAIPEMKAAEATQGEGEDGLQQEWTDIVAFGNLPLIKKALEDVADVQDLPNGDQAYRLSSTNTFRLLDTKHTHLAQQSTFASAPNTLGRSFERSWPHDSDPSIYLASPTDADAQDCKDAQQLRSKIAADIIATLLPPAFAAEYYAHLQIAA
;
A
#
# COMPACT_ATOMS: atom_id res chain seq x y z
N MET A 1 -34.95 -56.11 34.96
CA MET A 1 -34.25 -56.43 33.69
C MET A 1 -33.01 -55.55 33.64
N ALA A 2 -31.86 -56.01 34.14
CA ALA A 2 -30.86 -56.80 33.39
C ALA A 2 -30.47 -56.08 32.09
N ALA A 3 -29.45 -55.22 32.09
CA ALA A 3 -28.01 -55.50 31.97
C ALA A 3 -27.60 -56.05 30.59
N ALA A 4 -26.80 -55.27 29.86
CA ALA A 4 -25.67 -55.77 29.07
C ALA A 4 -24.72 -54.61 28.73
N ALA A 5 -23.61 -54.55 29.46
CA ALA A 5 -22.38 -53.89 29.06
C ALA A 5 -21.60 -54.84 28.15
N THR A 6 -20.89 -54.29 27.16
CA THR A 6 -19.77 -54.98 26.51
C THR A 6 -18.61 -53.99 26.43
N THR A 7 -17.53 -54.33 27.15
CA THR A 7 -16.26 -53.64 27.27
C THR A 7 -15.30 -53.96 26.11
N LEU A 8 -14.70 -52.90 25.55
CA LEU A 8 -13.28 -52.64 25.18
C LEU A 8 -12.40 -53.74 24.53
N PRO A 9 -11.44 -53.34 23.67
CA PRO A 9 -10.11 -53.04 24.21
C PRO A 9 -9.51 -51.72 23.67
N GLY A 10 -8.77 -51.04 24.53
CA GLY A 10 -7.79 -50.03 24.11
C GLY A 10 -6.43 -50.66 23.87
N THR A 11 -5.63 -50.04 23.00
CA THR A 11 -4.17 -49.92 23.13
C THR A 11 -3.68 -48.78 22.23
N HIS A 12 -2.65 -48.12 22.73
CA HIS A 12 -1.98 -46.90 22.31
C HIS A 12 -1.23 -46.94 20.97
N ASP A 13 -0.76 -45.74 20.59
CA ASP A 13 0.29 -45.36 19.63
C ASP A 13 -0.13 -45.26 18.15
N ALA A 14 0.19 -44.22 17.38
CA ALA A 14 1.26 -43.24 17.52
C ALA A 14 0.89 -41.93 16.79
N THR A 15 1.37 -40.81 17.34
CA THR A 15 1.90 -39.63 16.63
C THR A 15 1.42 -39.35 15.21
N ALA A 16 0.51 -38.37 15.08
CA ALA A 16 0.48 -37.49 13.93
C ALA A 16 0.30 -36.05 14.44
N THR A 17 1.41 -35.45 14.87
CA THR A 17 1.59 -34.00 14.96
C THR A 17 1.50 -33.40 13.56
N GLY A 18 0.29 -33.29 13.06
CA GLY A 18 -0.05 -32.36 11.99
C GLY A 18 -0.82 -31.24 12.64
N SER A 19 -0.17 -30.14 13.01
CA SER A 19 -0.87 -28.88 13.21
C SER A 19 -1.50 -28.54 11.87
N THR A 20 -2.73 -29.02 11.65
CA THR A 20 -3.59 -28.51 10.59
C THR A 20 -3.81 -27.06 10.97
N ALA A 21 -2.99 -26.18 10.40
CA ALA A 21 -3.19 -24.75 10.47
C ALA A 21 -4.62 -24.54 9.99
N SER A 22 -5.53 -24.32 10.95
CA SER A 22 -6.91 -23.98 10.67
C SER A 22 -6.84 -22.72 9.84
N ARG A 23 -6.97 -22.87 8.52
CA ARG A 23 -7.04 -21.76 7.59
C ARG A 23 -8.33 -21.06 7.98
N SER A 24 -8.23 -20.05 8.82
CA SER A 24 -9.35 -19.19 9.19
C SER A 24 -9.85 -18.55 7.91
N MET A 25 -10.83 -19.17 7.28
CA MET A 25 -11.45 -18.64 6.08
C MET A 25 -12.31 -17.46 6.50
N ARG A 26 -11.73 -16.26 6.44
CA ARG A 26 -12.50 -15.02 6.53
C ARG A 26 -13.34 -14.92 5.27
N THR A 27 -14.64 -15.13 5.38
CA THR A 27 -15.58 -14.80 4.31
C THR A 27 -15.80 -13.30 4.30
N GLY A 28 -15.56 -12.64 3.17
CA GLY A 28 -15.71 -11.20 3.00
C GLY A 28 -16.22 -10.86 1.61
N VAL A 29 -16.59 -9.59 1.39
CA VAL A 29 -16.95 -9.07 0.08
C VAL A 29 -15.77 -8.26 -0.45
N LEU A 30 -15.26 -8.63 -1.63
CA LEU A 30 -14.12 -8.00 -2.27
C LEU A 30 -14.53 -7.41 -3.62
N ILE A 31 -14.31 -6.10 -3.81
CA ILE A 31 -14.29 -5.49 -5.15
C ILE A 31 -12.91 -5.77 -5.75
N HIS A 32 -12.91 -6.59 -6.79
CA HIS A 32 -11.71 -7.13 -7.40
C HIS A 32 -11.62 -6.76 -8.89
N PRO A 33 -10.56 -6.08 -9.35
CA PRO A 33 -10.38 -5.77 -10.76
C PRO A 33 -10.13 -7.04 -11.56
N THR A 34 -10.67 -7.12 -12.78
CA THR A 34 -10.58 -8.33 -13.65
C THR A 34 -9.15 -8.69 -14.05
N THR A 35 -8.23 -7.76 -13.87
CA THR A 35 -6.78 -7.86 -14.11
C THR A 35 -5.99 -8.49 -12.96
N ALA A 36 -6.55 -8.54 -11.74
CA ALA A 36 -5.85 -9.04 -10.55
C ALA A 36 -5.97 -10.57 -10.34
N ARG A 37 -5.78 -11.39 -11.38
CA ARG A 37 -6.27 -12.78 -11.41
C ARG A 37 -5.61 -13.76 -10.44
N SER A 38 -4.36 -13.52 -10.05
CA SER A 38 -3.62 -14.41 -9.15
C SER A 38 -2.47 -13.68 -8.48
N GLY A 39 -2.08 -14.18 -7.31
CA GLY A 39 -0.95 -13.65 -6.57
C GLY A 39 -1.00 -14.04 -5.10
N ARG A 40 0.10 -13.77 -4.39
CA ARG A 40 0.17 -13.82 -2.92
C ARG A 40 0.08 -12.38 -2.41
N PHE A 41 -0.71 -12.15 -1.37
CA PHE A 41 -0.65 -10.89 -0.66
C PHE A 41 0.70 -10.73 0.04
N LEU A 42 1.36 -9.62 -0.22
CA LEU A 42 2.52 -9.14 0.49
C LEU A 42 2.06 -8.16 1.57
N THR A 43 2.60 -8.30 2.76
CA THR A 43 2.43 -7.31 3.82
C THR A 43 3.55 -6.29 3.66
N LEU A 44 3.26 -5.04 3.30
CA LEU A 44 4.25 -3.97 3.11
C LEU A 44 3.84 -2.73 3.91
N PRO A 45 4.78 -1.86 4.31
CA PRO A 45 4.45 -0.62 4.99
C PRO A 45 3.72 0.35 4.04
N HIS A 46 2.60 0.92 4.49
CA HIS A 46 1.90 1.98 3.78
C HIS A 46 2.83 3.20 3.57
N PRO A 47 2.90 3.82 2.36
CA PRO A 47 3.87 4.87 2.04
C PRO A 47 3.89 6.07 2.99
N ARG A 48 2.72 6.45 3.53
CA ARG A 48 2.61 7.62 4.42
C ARG A 48 2.80 7.30 5.90
N THR A 49 2.33 6.13 6.34
CA THR A 49 2.17 5.84 7.77
C THR A 49 3.07 4.72 8.27
N LEU A 50 3.67 3.96 7.35
CA LEU A 50 4.44 2.74 7.61
C LEU A 50 3.66 1.64 8.36
N VAL A 51 2.33 1.78 8.44
CA VAL A 51 1.45 0.74 8.99
C VAL A 51 1.46 -0.44 8.01
N PRO A 52 1.55 -1.69 8.49
CA PRO A 52 1.44 -2.86 7.62
C PRO A 52 0.13 -2.89 6.85
N THR A 53 0.22 -2.94 5.52
CA THR A 53 -0.89 -2.98 4.57
C THR A 53 -0.70 -4.12 3.59
N TYR A 54 -1.80 -4.70 3.10
CA TYR A 54 -1.76 -5.80 2.15
C TYR A 54 -1.71 -5.30 0.71
N TYR A 55 -0.73 -5.81 -0.04
CA TYR A 55 -0.58 -5.55 -1.46
C TYR A 55 -0.62 -6.85 -2.26
N LEU A 56 -1.28 -6.84 -3.40
CA LEU A 56 -1.30 -7.97 -4.33
C LEU A 56 -0.53 -7.59 -5.59
N PHE A 57 0.47 -8.37 -5.94
CA PHE A 57 1.07 -8.33 -7.27
C PHE A 57 0.35 -9.31 -8.18
N SER A 58 -0.14 -8.83 -9.33
CA SER A 58 -0.71 -9.65 -10.39
C SER A 58 0.18 -9.60 -11.61
N SER A 59 0.67 -10.76 -12.05
CA SER A 59 1.42 -10.85 -13.30
C SER A 59 0.46 -10.74 -14.49
N SER A 60 0.79 -9.91 -15.48
CA SER A 60 0.04 -9.92 -16.74
C SER A 60 0.17 -11.30 -17.38
N SER A 61 -0.95 -11.93 -17.71
CA SER A 61 -0.97 -13.17 -18.50
C SER A 61 -0.70 -12.89 -19.99
N ASP A 62 -0.86 -11.63 -20.40
CA ASP A 62 -0.66 -11.19 -21.77
C ASP A 62 0.80 -10.76 -21.96
N SER A 63 1.46 -11.39 -22.92
CA SER A 63 2.89 -11.34 -23.25
C SER A 63 3.44 -9.98 -23.69
N SER A 64 2.64 -8.91 -23.66
CA SER A 64 3.02 -7.57 -24.12
C SER A 64 3.55 -6.66 -23.01
N SER A 65 3.35 -7.01 -21.73
CA SER A 65 3.80 -6.22 -20.58
C SER A 65 4.23 -7.16 -19.45
N SER A 66 5.51 -7.53 -19.43
CA SER A 66 6.10 -8.45 -18.44
C SER A 66 6.11 -7.91 -17.00
N ASP A 67 5.81 -6.63 -16.79
CA ASP A 67 6.11 -5.96 -15.53
C ASP A 67 5.07 -6.24 -14.43
N GLY A 68 3.86 -6.66 -14.82
CA GLY A 68 2.74 -6.88 -13.91
C GLY A 68 2.19 -5.60 -13.27
N GLU A 69 1.22 -5.75 -12.37
CA GLU A 69 0.55 -4.63 -11.70
C GLU A 69 0.47 -4.88 -10.19
N LEU A 70 0.60 -3.79 -9.42
CA LEU A 70 0.48 -3.82 -7.97
C LEU A 70 -0.86 -3.22 -7.54
N TYR A 71 -1.47 -3.85 -6.55
CA TYR A 71 -2.74 -3.45 -5.99
C TYR A 71 -2.65 -3.35 -4.48
N GLU A 72 -3.33 -2.36 -3.90
CA GLU A 72 -3.50 -2.21 -2.46
C GLU A 72 -4.87 -2.70 -2.03
N LEU A 73 -4.94 -3.47 -0.95
CA LEU A 73 -6.18 -3.88 -0.31
C LEU A 73 -6.58 -2.85 0.75
N SER A 74 -7.68 -2.15 0.50
CA SER A 74 -8.32 -1.24 1.45
C SER A 74 -9.62 -1.84 1.98
N THR A 75 -9.88 -1.70 3.29
CA THR A 75 -11.15 -2.13 3.89
C THR A 75 -12.01 -0.93 4.23
N LEU A 76 -13.21 -0.87 3.67
CA LEU A 76 -14.26 0.06 4.09
C LEU A 76 -15.14 -0.59 5.15
N SER A 77 -15.37 0.15 6.23
CA SER A 77 -16.30 -0.24 7.30
C SER A 77 -17.07 0.98 7.79
N ASP A 78 -18.35 0.80 8.10
CA ASP A 78 -19.17 1.82 8.75
C ASP A 78 -18.92 1.74 10.25
N SER A 79 -18.31 2.78 10.83
CA SER A 79 -18.04 2.84 12.27
C SER A 79 -19.23 3.32 13.09
N LYS A 80 -20.30 3.82 12.42
CA LYS A 80 -21.49 4.36 13.10
C LYS A 80 -22.62 3.35 13.20
N PHE A 81 -22.72 2.46 12.22
CA PHE A 81 -23.82 1.50 12.14
C PHE A 81 -23.30 0.10 11.87
N ASP A 82 -23.88 -0.88 12.56
CA ASP A 82 -23.67 -2.28 12.23
C ASP A 82 -24.28 -2.58 10.86
N ARG A 83 -23.44 -3.02 9.93
CA ARG A 83 -23.83 -3.42 8.58
C ARG A 83 -23.61 -4.91 8.40
N SER A 84 -24.37 -5.53 7.52
CA SER A 84 -24.18 -6.93 7.14
C SER A 84 -24.47 -7.12 5.66
N TRP A 85 -23.76 -8.04 5.02
CA TRP A 85 -24.05 -8.45 3.66
C TRP A 85 -24.95 -9.68 3.65
N MET A 86 -26.02 -9.63 2.85
CA MET A 86 -26.80 -10.81 2.51
C MET A 86 -26.39 -11.26 1.11
N ILE A 87 -25.74 -12.42 1.01
CA ILE A 87 -25.29 -12.98 -0.27
C ILE A 87 -26.31 -14.03 -0.70
N SER A 88 -27.31 -13.61 -1.46
CA SER A 88 -28.48 -14.43 -1.80
C SER A 88 -28.12 -15.76 -2.47
N HIS A 89 -27.15 -15.76 -3.39
CA HIS A 89 -26.76 -16.97 -4.13
C HIS A 89 -25.99 -17.99 -3.28
N LEU A 90 -25.38 -17.56 -2.17
CA LEU A 90 -24.72 -18.44 -1.19
C LEU A 90 -25.63 -18.74 0.01
N ASN A 91 -26.80 -18.11 0.09
CA ASN A 91 -27.67 -18.11 1.26
C ASN A 91 -26.90 -17.82 2.57
N GLN A 92 -25.96 -16.88 2.50
CA GLN A 92 -25.03 -16.56 3.59
C GLN A 92 -25.18 -15.11 4.04
N VAL A 93 -25.10 -14.89 5.34
CA VAL A 93 -24.99 -13.56 5.94
C VAL A 93 -23.57 -13.35 6.42
N ILE A 94 -22.93 -12.27 5.97
CA ILE A 94 -21.63 -11.82 6.48
C ILE A 94 -21.89 -10.67 7.45
N SER A 95 -21.71 -10.94 8.73
CA SER A 95 -22.01 -10.01 9.83
C SER A 95 -21.05 -8.84 9.94
N SER A 96 -19.86 -8.91 9.33
CA SER A 96 -18.86 -7.84 9.45
C SER A 96 -19.26 -6.56 8.73
N GLY A 97 -20.11 -6.65 7.70
CA GLY A 97 -20.50 -5.49 6.88
C GLY A 97 -19.36 -4.79 6.14
N GLN A 98 -18.16 -5.37 6.20
CA GLN A 98 -16.95 -4.81 5.62
C GLN A 98 -16.95 -5.02 4.11
N LEU A 99 -16.42 -4.02 3.39
CA LEU A 99 -16.18 -4.09 1.96
C LEU A 99 -14.70 -3.92 1.71
N ASP A 100 -14.06 -4.98 1.25
CA ASP A 100 -12.67 -4.92 0.83
C ASP A 100 -12.60 -4.45 -0.63
N ILE A 101 -11.65 -3.57 -0.94
CA ILE A 101 -11.44 -2.99 -2.26
C ILE A 101 -9.99 -3.21 -2.64
N LEU A 102 -9.78 -3.83 -3.79
CA LEU A 102 -8.46 -3.98 -4.38
C LEU A 102 -8.25 -2.90 -5.44
N SER A 103 -7.50 -1.85 -5.10
CA SER A 103 -7.25 -0.71 -5.99
C SER A 103 -5.84 -0.75 -6.53
N ARG A 104 -5.67 -0.46 -7.83
CA ARG A 104 -4.34 -0.38 -8.44
C ARG A 104 -3.53 0.73 -7.77
N VAL A 105 -2.28 0.44 -7.45
CA VAL A 105 -1.34 1.39 -6.84
C VAL A 105 -0.09 1.52 -7.71
N ASP A 106 0.54 2.69 -7.66
CA ASP A 106 1.82 2.91 -8.30
C ASP A 106 2.96 2.58 -7.34
N ALA A 107 3.72 1.53 -7.65
CA ALA A 107 4.78 1.03 -6.80
C ALA A 107 5.90 2.05 -6.53
N ARG A 108 6.04 3.09 -7.37
CA ARG A 108 7.01 4.16 -7.16
C ARG A 108 6.78 4.90 -5.85
N PHE A 109 5.53 5.04 -5.38
CA PHE A 109 5.26 5.63 -4.06
C PHE A 109 5.76 4.76 -2.91
N LEU A 110 5.63 3.42 -3.02
CA LEU A 110 6.23 2.51 -2.04
C LEU A 110 7.76 2.60 -2.05
N VAL A 111 8.37 2.56 -3.23
CA VAL A 111 9.84 2.66 -3.38
C VAL A 111 10.35 3.98 -2.80
N VAL A 112 9.74 5.12 -3.15
CA VAL A 112 10.09 6.44 -2.60
C VAL A 112 9.97 6.44 -1.08
N SER A 113 8.85 5.95 -0.52
CA SER A 113 8.67 5.87 0.93
C SER A 113 9.76 5.03 1.60
N LEU A 114 10.07 3.85 1.06
CA LEU A 114 11.07 2.96 1.66
C LEU A 114 12.46 3.59 1.61
N LEU A 115 12.86 4.16 0.47
CA LEU A 115 14.17 4.81 0.34
C LEU A 115 14.28 6.07 1.21
N TYR A 116 13.22 6.88 1.27
CA TYR A 116 13.22 8.14 2.02
C TYR A 116 13.10 7.90 3.54
N ASN A 117 12.08 7.18 4.01
CA ASN A 117 11.83 7.01 5.44
C ASN A 117 12.71 5.96 6.12
N VAL A 118 13.04 4.87 5.43
CA VAL A 118 13.72 3.73 6.07
C VAL A 118 15.23 3.85 5.93
N LEU A 119 15.72 4.18 4.74
CA LEU A 119 17.14 4.38 4.50
C LEU A 119 17.59 5.84 4.73
N GLY A 120 16.67 6.72 5.10
CA GLY A 120 16.96 8.10 5.51
C GLY A 120 17.56 8.97 4.42
N GLY A 121 17.43 8.58 3.14
CA GLY A 121 18.06 9.29 2.03
C GLY A 121 19.57 9.47 2.22
N ASP A 122 20.27 8.52 2.86
CA ASP A 122 21.68 8.65 3.27
C ASP A 122 22.70 8.85 2.13
N GLY A 123 22.21 8.98 0.91
CA GLY A 123 22.99 9.35 -0.26
C GLY A 123 23.87 8.23 -0.80
N LYS A 124 23.73 7.00 -0.28
CA LYS A 124 24.55 5.86 -0.71
C LYS A 124 23.89 5.09 -1.83
N TYR A 125 24.70 4.73 -2.82
CA TYR A 125 24.34 3.79 -3.86
C TYR A 125 24.36 2.37 -3.29
N ARG A 126 23.30 1.60 -3.58
CA ARG A 126 23.16 0.19 -3.17
C ARG A 126 22.61 -0.63 -4.32
N SER A 127 23.00 -1.90 -4.42
CA SER A 127 22.32 -2.81 -5.34
C SER A 127 20.84 -2.93 -4.97
N ARG A 128 20.01 -3.40 -5.90
CA ARG A 128 18.59 -3.65 -5.62
C ARG A 128 18.40 -4.61 -4.45
N GLU A 129 19.18 -5.70 -4.42
CA GLU A 129 19.12 -6.73 -3.39
C GLU A 129 19.48 -6.16 -2.01
N ASP A 130 20.65 -5.52 -1.91
CA ASP A 130 21.11 -4.88 -0.66
C ASP A 130 20.12 -3.82 -0.15
N THR A 131 19.48 -3.09 -1.07
CA THR A 131 18.49 -2.06 -0.74
C THR A 131 17.33 -2.66 0.05
N PHE A 132 16.70 -3.71 -0.46
CA PHE A 132 15.51 -4.29 0.15
C PHE A 132 15.83 -5.18 1.37
N GLU A 133 16.99 -5.84 1.39
CA GLU A 133 17.49 -6.52 2.58
C GLU A 133 17.72 -5.53 3.73
N GLN A 134 18.41 -4.42 3.47
CA GLN A 134 18.66 -3.40 4.49
C GLN A 134 17.36 -2.76 4.99
N ILE A 135 16.40 -2.49 4.09
CA ILE A 135 15.07 -1.99 4.47
C ILE A 135 14.36 -2.98 5.39
N ALA A 136 14.38 -4.28 5.05
CA ALA A 136 13.74 -5.32 5.86
C ALA A 136 14.33 -5.36 7.27
N LEU A 137 15.67 -5.32 7.39
CA LEU A 137 16.38 -5.28 8.66
C LEU A 137 16.01 -4.06 9.51
N VAL A 138 16.01 -2.86 8.91
CA VAL A 138 15.66 -1.62 9.64
C VAL A 138 14.22 -1.65 10.12
N LEU A 139 13.26 -2.05 9.28
CA LEU A 139 11.86 -2.13 9.65
C LEU A 139 11.61 -3.17 10.75
N GLN A 140 12.32 -4.31 10.69
CA GLN A 140 12.25 -5.33 11.73
C GLN A 140 12.78 -4.79 13.07
N ALA A 141 13.93 -4.13 13.05
CA ALA A 141 14.50 -3.50 14.25
C ALA A 141 13.54 -2.46 14.86
N GLN A 142 12.95 -1.59 14.02
CA GLN A 142 11.95 -0.62 14.46
C GLN A 142 10.70 -1.28 15.06
N ARG A 143 10.21 -2.37 14.43
CA ARG A 143 9.05 -3.10 14.93
C ARG A 143 9.33 -3.78 16.26
N SER A 144 10.50 -4.41 16.39
CA SER A 144 10.95 -5.03 17.63
C SER A 144 11.01 -4.00 18.76
N GLU A 145 11.62 -2.85 18.52
CA GLU A 145 11.71 -1.76 19.49
C GLU A 145 10.33 -1.24 19.92
N ARG A 146 9.42 -0.98 18.96
CA ARG A 146 8.03 -0.57 19.30
C ARG A 146 7.30 -1.63 20.12
N MET A 147 7.53 -2.90 19.85
CA MET A 147 6.91 -3.99 20.60
C MET A 147 7.44 -4.05 22.04
N LYS A 148 8.75 -3.84 22.23
CA LYS A 148 9.38 -3.73 23.56
C LYS A 148 8.84 -2.54 24.36
N GLN A 149 8.54 -1.44 23.69
CA GLN A 149 7.93 -0.27 24.31
C GLN A 149 6.45 -0.50 24.68
N ALA A 150 5.71 -1.22 23.85
CA ALA A 150 4.29 -1.49 24.07
C ALA A 150 4.02 -2.57 25.12
N ILE A 151 4.92 -3.55 25.28
CA ILE A 151 4.77 -4.66 26.22
C ILE A 151 5.99 -4.68 27.18
N PRO A 152 5.91 -4.01 28.34
CA PRO A 152 7.00 -3.95 29.32
C PRO A 152 7.45 -5.33 29.82
N GLU A 153 6.56 -6.31 29.83
CA GLU A 153 6.84 -7.70 30.24
C GLU A 153 7.83 -8.39 29.29
N MET A 154 7.83 -8.06 28.00
CA MET A 154 8.81 -8.60 27.05
C MET A 154 10.21 -8.02 27.27
N LYS A 155 10.28 -6.74 27.67
CA LYS A 155 11.55 -6.11 28.06
C LYS A 155 12.14 -6.76 29.32
N ALA A 156 11.29 -7.21 30.25
CA ALA A 156 11.72 -7.96 31.44
C ALA A 156 12.11 -9.42 31.12
N ALA A 157 11.44 -10.06 30.17
CA ALA A 157 11.75 -11.42 29.72
C ALA A 157 13.13 -11.51 29.04
N GLU A 158 13.50 -10.57 28.17
CA GLU A 158 14.84 -10.52 27.54
C GLU A 158 15.96 -10.28 28.56
N ALA A 159 15.70 -9.55 29.64
CA ALA A 159 16.69 -9.35 30.71
C ALA A 159 16.93 -10.61 31.55
N THR A 160 16.01 -11.58 31.49
CA THR A 160 16.04 -12.81 32.30
C THR A 160 16.42 -14.04 31.47
N GLN A 161 16.13 -14.04 30.17
CA GLN A 161 16.58 -15.03 29.20
C GLN A 161 17.70 -14.42 28.35
N GLY A 162 18.95 -14.65 28.75
CA GLY A 162 20.10 -14.32 27.91
C GLY A 162 19.96 -14.99 26.54
N GLU A 163 20.12 -14.19 25.48
CA GLU A 163 20.35 -14.57 24.06
C GLU A 163 19.79 -15.93 23.61
N GLY A 164 18.51 -16.21 23.90
CA GLY A 164 17.80 -17.35 23.34
C GLY A 164 17.23 -16.99 21.97
N GLU A 165 17.87 -17.47 20.92
CA GLU A 165 17.62 -17.16 19.49
C GLU A 165 16.21 -17.49 18.92
N ASP A 166 15.27 -18.07 19.65
CA ASP A 166 14.18 -18.85 19.02
C ASP A 166 12.77 -18.21 19.07
N GLY A 167 12.67 -16.90 19.29
CA GLY A 167 11.39 -16.24 19.57
C GLY A 167 10.69 -15.55 18.39
N LEU A 168 11.33 -14.58 17.74
CA LEU A 168 10.61 -13.58 16.91
C LEU A 168 11.47 -12.97 15.78
N GLN A 169 12.48 -13.67 15.27
CA GLN A 169 13.13 -13.31 14.01
C GLN A 169 12.26 -13.72 12.80
N GLN A 170 11.02 -13.24 12.73
CA GLN A 170 10.32 -13.21 11.46
C GLN A 170 10.88 -12.03 10.66
N GLU A 171 11.95 -12.30 9.92
CA GLU A 171 12.43 -11.42 8.85
C GLU A 171 11.22 -10.99 8.03
N TRP A 172 11.13 -9.69 7.70
CA TRP A 172 10.02 -9.18 6.89
C TRP A 172 10.23 -9.57 5.42
N THR A 173 10.19 -10.87 5.15
CA THR A 173 10.49 -11.52 3.86
C THR A 173 9.64 -10.96 2.71
N ASP A 174 8.46 -10.40 3.01
CA ASP A 174 7.62 -9.72 2.04
C ASP A 174 8.28 -8.46 1.43
N ILE A 175 9.17 -7.77 2.16
CA ILE A 175 9.96 -6.63 1.64
C ILE A 175 10.95 -7.09 0.58
N VAL A 176 11.67 -8.18 0.85
CA VAL A 176 12.63 -8.77 -0.09
C VAL A 176 11.88 -9.35 -1.30
N ALA A 177 10.75 -10.03 -1.07
CA ALA A 177 9.89 -10.52 -2.14
C ALA A 177 9.34 -9.38 -3.01
N PHE A 178 8.98 -8.25 -2.40
CA PHE A 178 8.60 -7.03 -3.11
C PHE A 178 9.75 -6.51 -3.97
N GLY A 179 10.96 -6.39 -3.41
CA GLY A 179 12.16 -5.96 -4.14
C GLY A 179 12.48 -6.78 -5.39
N ASN A 180 12.09 -8.05 -5.39
CA ASN A 180 12.28 -8.98 -6.50
C ASN A 180 11.18 -8.95 -7.56
N LEU A 181 10.13 -8.15 -7.39
CA LEU A 181 9.07 -8.03 -8.39
C LEU A 181 9.59 -7.35 -9.68
N PRO A 182 9.14 -7.79 -10.88
CA PRO A 182 9.60 -7.22 -12.15
C PRO A 182 9.43 -5.71 -12.26
N LEU A 183 8.26 -5.18 -11.86
CA LEU A 183 7.99 -3.73 -11.91
C LEU A 183 8.90 -2.88 -11.02
N ILE A 184 9.58 -3.48 -10.03
CA ILE A 184 10.34 -2.70 -9.04
C ILE A 184 11.67 -2.21 -9.57
N LYS A 185 12.28 -2.94 -10.51
CA LYS A 185 13.47 -2.44 -11.21
C LYS A 185 13.17 -1.11 -11.91
N LYS A 186 12.09 -1.08 -12.68
CA LYS A 186 11.64 0.13 -13.37
C LYS A 186 11.22 1.23 -12.39
N ALA A 187 10.54 0.87 -11.30
CA ALA A 187 10.17 1.84 -10.27
C ALA A 187 11.40 2.50 -9.62
N LEU A 188 12.48 1.75 -9.40
CA LEU A 188 13.77 2.30 -8.93
C LEU A 188 14.39 3.22 -9.97
N GLU A 189 14.50 2.80 -11.23
CA GLU A 189 15.05 3.62 -12.32
C GLU A 189 14.30 4.95 -12.51
N ASP A 190 12.99 4.97 -12.26
CA ASP A 190 12.16 6.17 -12.38
C ASP A 190 12.40 7.21 -11.25
N VAL A 191 12.87 6.79 -10.08
CA VAL A 191 12.95 7.65 -8.87
C VAL A 191 14.36 7.79 -8.28
N ALA A 192 15.29 6.93 -8.70
CA ALA A 192 16.66 6.89 -8.23
C ALA A 192 17.65 7.39 -9.30
N ASP A 193 18.81 7.85 -8.87
CA ASP A 193 20.01 7.89 -9.71
C ASP A 193 20.55 6.47 -9.85
N VAL A 194 20.99 6.11 -11.06
CA VAL A 194 21.52 4.79 -11.38
C VAL A 194 23.03 4.90 -11.60
N GLN A 195 23.77 3.99 -10.98
CA GLN A 195 25.20 3.83 -11.18
C GLN A 195 25.50 2.40 -11.61
N ASP A 196 26.16 2.23 -12.76
CA ASP A 196 26.60 0.92 -13.21
C ASP A 196 27.81 0.46 -12.38
N LEU A 197 27.76 -0.77 -11.89
CA LEU A 197 28.82 -1.42 -11.14
C LEU A 197 29.74 -2.22 -12.09
N PRO A 198 31.02 -2.41 -11.72
CA PRO A 198 31.98 -3.13 -12.58
C PRO A 198 31.59 -4.58 -12.90
N ASN A 199 30.73 -5.20 -12.10
CA ASN A 199 30.22 -6.56 -12.30
C ASN A 199 29.02 -6.64 -13.25
N GLY A 200 28.55 -5.50 -13.78
CA GLY A 200 27.37 -5.42 -14.65
C GLY A 200 26.05 -5.19 -13.91
N ASP A 201 26.07 -5.14 -12.57
CA ASP A 201 24.89 -4.80 -11.78
C ASP A 201 24.68 -3.29 -11.72
N GLN A 202 23.50 -2.88 -11.26
CA GLN A 202 23.15 -1.48 -11.07
C GLN A 202 22.95 -1.18 -9.59
N ALA A 203 23.52 -0.06 -9.17
CA ALA A 203 23.28 0.50 -7.85
C ALA A 203 22.38 1.74 -7.96
N TYR A 204 21.49 1.87 -6.98
CA TYR A 204 20.45 2.88 -6.94
C TYR A 204 20.61 3.77 -5.71
N ARG A 205 20.30 5.04 -5.86
CA ARG A 205 20.20 6.02 -4.78
C ARG A 205 19.02 6.93 -5.05
N LEU A 206 18.15 7.17 -4.05
CA LEU A 206 17.01 8.07 -4.22
C LEU A 206 17.45 9.43 -4.79
N SER A 207 16.76 9.89 -5.84
CA SER A 207 17.05 11.15 -6.51
C SER A 207 15.86 12.08 -6.37
N SER A 208 16.06 13.18 -5.64
CA SER A 208 15.02 14.19 -5.44
C SER A 208 14.56 14.76 -6.78
N THR A 209 15.48 14.98 -7.72
CA THR A 209 15.16 15.49 -9.07
C THR A 209 14.25 14.52 -9.83
N ASN A 210 14.58 13.23 -9.86
CA ASN A 210 13.75 12.23 -10.55
C ASN A 210 12.40 12.06 -9.87
N THR A 211 12.39 12.07 -8.54
CA THR A 211 11.17 11.96 -7.75
C THR A 211 10.25 13.15 -7.97
N PHE A 212 10.74 14.40 -7.90
CA PHE A 212 9.90 15.57 -8.18
C PHE A 212 9.41 15.62 -9.61
N ARG A 213 10.22 15.22 -10.61
CA ARG A 213 9.77 15.08 -12.00
C ARG A 213 8.61 14.09 -12.15
N LEU A 214 8.66 12.96 -11.43
CA LEU A 214 7.56 12.00 -11.38
C LEU A 214 6.30 12.63 -10.75
N LEU A 215 6.46 13.32 -9.62
CA LEU A 215 5.35 13.96 -8.90
C LEU A 215 4.73 15.09 -9.73
N ASP A 216 5.52 15.89 -10.43
CA ASP A 216 5.05 16.96 -11.33
C ASP A 216 4.23 16.40 -12.48
N THR A 217 4.67 15.27 -13.06
CA THR A 217 3.93 14.58 -14.12
C THR A 217 2.56 14.11 -13.60
N LYS A 218 2.52 13.51 -12.41
CA LYS A 218 1.28 13.05 -11.78
C LYS A 218 0.36 14.20 -11.38
N HIS A 219 0.93 15.26 -10.83
CA HIS A 219 0.23 16.47 -10.42
C HIS A 219 -0.44 17.13 -11.62
N THR A 220 0.34 17.36 -12.68
CA THR A 220 -0.16 17.96 -13.91
C THR A 220 -1.32 17.16 -14.48
N HIS A 221 -1.21 15.83 -14.51
CA HIS A 221 -2.29 14.97 -14.99
C HIS A 221 -3.53 15.02 -14.09
N LEU A 222 -3.36 14.96 -12.76
CA LEU A 222 -4.49 15.01 -11.83
C LEU A 222 -5.18 16.37 -11.81
N ALA A 223 -4.45 17.46 -12.00
CA ALA A 223 -4.98 18.83 -12.00
C ALA A 223 -5.74 19.21 -13.29
N GLN A 224 -5.69 18.36 -14.33
CA GLN A 224 -6.41 18.59 -15.59
C GLN A 224 -7.93 18.56 -15.38
N GLN A 225 -8.63 19.50 -16.02
CA GLN A 225 -10.09 19.55 -16.03
C GLN A 225 -10.71 18.24 -16.55
N SER A 226 -10.13 17.63 -17.58
CA SER A 226 -10.57 16.34 -18.12
C SER A 226 -10.53 15.21 -17.08
N THR A 227 -9.53 15.22 -16.18
CA THR A 227 -9.42 14.23 -15.11
C THR A 227 -10.58 14.39 -14.11
N PHE A 228 -10.91 15.63 -13.75
CA PHE A 228 -12.08 15.93 -12.91
C PHE A 228 -13.40 15.55 -13.58
N ALA A 229 -13.54 15.83 -14.88
CA ALA A 229 -14.70 15.45 -15.69
C ALA A 229 -14.91 13.93 -15.73
N SER A 230 -13.81 13.16 -15.79
CA SER A 230 -13.86 11.69 -15.77
C SER A 230 -14.15 11.09 -14.39
N ALA A 231 -13.96 11.88 -13.32
CA ALA A 231 -14.10 11.44 -11.94
C ALA A 231 -15.05 12.36 -11.12
N PRO A 232 -16.31 12.55 -11.55
CA PRO A 232 -17.22 13.53 -10.96
C PRO A 232 -17.57 13.21 -9.50
N ASN A 233 -17.65 11.92 -9.16
CA ASN A 233 -18.05 11.46 -7.82
C ASN A 233 -16.94 11.54 -6.76
N THR A 234 -15.69 11.81 -7.17
CA THR A 234 -14.54 11.92 -6.25
C THR A 234 -13.90 13.29 -6.36
N LEU A 235 -13.21 13.56 -7.48
CA LEU A 235 -12.53 14.82 -7.72
C LEU A 235 -13.53 15.97 -7.90
N GLY A 236 -14.59 15.75 -8.69
CA GLY A 236 -15.66 16.74 -8.90
C GLY A 236 -16.32 17.18 -7.60
N ARG A 237 -16.75 16.23 -6.77
CA ARG A 237 -17.31 16.53 -5.44
C ARG A 237 -16.33 17.24 -4.51
N SER A 238 -15.05 16.90 -4.57
CA SER A 238 -14.02 17.57 -3.76
C SER A 238 -13.85 19.02 -4.20
N PHE A 239 -13.93 19.28 -5.50
CA PHE A 239 -13.92 20.61 -6.08
C PHE A 239 -15.16 21.41 -5.67
N GLU A 240 -16.36 20.89 -5.89
CA GLU A 240 -17.63 21.56 -5.55
C GLU A 240 -17.68 21.98 -4.07
N ARG A 241 -17.26 21.10 -3.16
CA ARG A 241 -17.24 21.38 -1.72
C ARG A 241 -16.22 22.43 -1.30
N SER A 242 -15.16 22.58 -2.07
CA SER A 242 -14.03 23.46 -1.76
C SER A 242 -14.06 24.75 -2.58
N TRP A 243 -15.06 24.90 -3.46
CA TRP A 243 -15.23 26.07 -4.30
C TRP A 243 -15.58 27.29 -3.43
N PRO A 244 -14.79 28.38 -3.48
CA PRO A 244 -14.93 29.50 -2.55
C PRO A 244 -15.98 30.53 -2.99
N HIS A 245 -16.54 30.40 -4.20
CA HIS A 245 -17.47 31.38 -4.77
C HIS A 245 -18.90 30.86 -4.75
N ASP A 246 -19.87 31.78 -4.67
CA ASP A 246 -21.30 31.44 -4.74
C ASP A 246 -21.78 31.07 -6.16
N SER A 247 -20.90 31.20 -7.16
CA SER A 247 -21.18 30.83 -8.55
C SER A 247 -21.17 29.31 -8.73
N ASP A 248 -21.95 28.82 -9.70
CA ASP A 248 -21.98 27.39 -10.06
C ASP A 248 -20.61 26.91 -10.59
N PRO A 249 -19.93 25.98 -9.91
CA PRO A 249 -18.63 25.46 -10.34
C PRO A 249 -18.71 24.46 -11.50
N SER A 250 -19.91 24.03 -11.92
CA SER A 250 -20.09 22.92 -12.88
C SER A 250 -19.39 23.13 -14.22
N ILE A 251 -19.25 24.38 -14.66
CA ILE A 251 -18.54 24.74 -15.90
C ILE A 251 -17.05 24.39 -15.86
N TYR A 252 -16.44 24.37 -14.68
CA TYR A 252 -15.01 24.04 -14.48
C TYR A 252 -14.76 22.54 -14.29
N LEU A 253 -15.83 21.74 -14.33
CA LEU A 253 -15.83 20.28 -14.19
C LEU A 253 -16.26 19.55 -15.46
N ALA A 254 -16.96 20.24 -16.37
CA ALA A 254 -17.32 19.69 -17.67
C ALA A 254 -16.09 19.51 -18.57
N SER A 255 -16.16 18.60 -19.55
CA SER A 255 -15.14 18.53 -20.60
C SER A 255 -15.10 19.85 -21.36
N PRO A 256 -13.91 20.39 -21.67
CA PRO A 256 -13.81 21.66 -22.38
C PRO A 256 -14.51 21.55 -23.73
N THR A 257 -15.53 22.38 -23.96
CA THR A 257 -16.05 22.62 -25.31
C THR A 257 -15.32 23.83 -25.90
N ASP A 258 -15.19 23.88 -27.23
CA ASP A 258 -14.45 24.93 -27.94
C ASP A 258 -14.98 26.37 -27.66
N ALA A 259 -16.12 26.52 -26.99
CA ALA A 259 -16.75 27.81 -26.66
C ALA A 259 -16.56 28.26 -25.18
N ASP A 260 -16.16 27.38 -24.26
CA ASP A 260 -16.12 27.66 -22.80
C ASP A 260 -14.73 28.11 -22.30
N ALA A 261 -13.93 28.69 -23.21
CA ALA A 261 -12.47 28.74 -23.17
C ALA A 261 -11.79 29.62 -22.09
N GLN A 262 -12.48 30.00 -21.02
CA GLN A 262 -11.81 30.71 -19.91
C GLN A 262 -12.03 30.02 -18.57
N ASP A 263 -11.39 28.84 -18.44
CA ASP A 263 -11.08 28.25 -17.15
C ASP A 263 -10.36 29.29 -16.29
N CYS A 264 -10.99 29.66 -15.18
CA CYS A 264 -10.51 30.76 -14.37
C CYS A 264 -9.31 30.32 -13.52
N LYS A 265 -8.45 31.27 -13.16
CA LYS A 265 -7.24 30.99 -12.37
C LYS A 265 -7.58 30.30 -11.04
N ASP A 266 -8.68 30.68 -10.41
CA ASP A 266 -9.11 30.10 -9.14
C ASP A 266 -9.49 28.62 -9.28
N ALA A 267 -10.17 28.26 -10.37
CA ALA A 267 -10.49 26.86 -10.66
C ALA A 267 -9.23 26.03 -10.94
N GLN A 268 -8.27 26.59 -11.69
CA GLN A 268 -6.97 25.95 -11.92
C GLN A 268 -6.20 25.73 -10.62
N GLN A 269 -6.14 26.76 -9.77
CA GLN A 269 -5.48 26.69 -8.47
C GLN A 269 -6.15 25.69 -7.54
N LEU A 270 -7.48 25.64 -7.51
CA LEU A 270 -8.20 24.68 -6.68
C LEU A 270 -7.99 23.24 -7.15
N ARG A 271 -8.05 22.96 -8.45
CA ARG A 271 -7.72 21.62 -8.99
C ARG A 271 -6.27 21.25 -8.71
N SER A 272 -5.35 22.20 -8.85
CA SER A 272 -3.93 22.02 -8.51
C SER A 272 -3.74 21.66 -7.03
N LYS A 273 -4.44 22.35 -6.12
CA LYS A 273 -4.41 22.07 -4.68
C LYS A 273 -4.97 20.69 -4.36
N ILE A 274 -6.15 20.36 -4.88
CA ILE A 274 -6.78 19.04 -4.67
C ILE A 274 -5.87 17.91 -5.20
N ALA A 275 -5.25 18.09 -6.37
CA ALA A 275 -4.31 17.13 -6.92
C ALA A 275 -3.07 16.95 -6.02
N ALA A 276 -2.51 18.04 -5.49
CA ALA A 276 -1.40 17.99 -4.54
C ALA A 276 -1.79 17.26 -3.25
N ASP A 277 -2.97 17.54 -2.69
CA ASP A 277 -3.49 16.89 -1.49
C ASP A 277 -3.63 15.37 -1.67
N ILE A 278 -4.15 14.94 -2.82
CA ILE A 278 -4.29 13.51 -3.15
C ILE A 278 -2.92 12.85 -3.23
N ILE A 279 -1.96 13.44 -3.95
CA ILE A 279 -0.60 12.90 -4.05
C ILE A 279 0.06 12.82 -2.67
N ALA A 280 -0.09 13.86 -1.84
CA ALA A 280 0.48 13.91 -0.51
C ALA A 280 -0.03 12.78 0.41
N THR A 281 -1.24 12.26 0.20
CA THR A 281 -1.74 11.09 0.97
C THR A 281 -0.90 9.83 0.78
N LEU A 282 -0.14 9.74 -0.31
CA LEU A 282 0.74 8.61 -0.66
C LEU A 282 2.22 8.93 -0.43
N LEU A 283 2.55 10.07 0.19
CA LEU A 283 3.92 10.46 0.51
C LEU A 283 4.16 10.42 2.03
N PRO A 284 5.41 10.15 2.45
CA PRO A 284 5.85 10.40 3.82
C PRO A 284 5.54 11.84 4.27
N PRO A 285 5.14 12.10 5.52
CA PRO A 285 4.76 13.45 5.96
C PRO A 285 5.84 14.52 5.75
N ALA A 286 7.10 14.20 6.03
CA ALA A 286 8.22 15.12 5.80
C ALA A 286 8.41 15.41 4.30
N PHE A 287 8.37 14.37 3.47
CA PHE A 287 8.49 14.52 2.02
C PHE A 287 7.28 15.21 1.39
N ALA A 288 6.08 15.03 1.94
CA ALA A 288 4.88 15.75 1.53
C ALA A 288 5.05 17.27 1.77
N ALA A 289 5.65 17.67 2.89
CA ALA A 289 5.94 19.09 3.16
C ALA A 289 6.95 19.68 2.13
N GLU A 290 7.99 18.92 1.78
CA GLU A 290 8.93 19.31 0.71
C GLU A 290 8.21 19.43 -0.64
N TYR A 291 7.29 18.53 -0.93
CA TYR A 291 6.48 18.55 -2.15
C TYR A 291 5.54 19.76 -2.23
N TYR A 292 4.86 20.13 -1.15
CA TYR A 292 4.07 21.36 -1.11
C TYR A 292 4.95 22.60 -1.33
N ALA A 293 6.14 22.64 -0.72
CA ALA A 293 7.10 23.73 -0.92
C ALA A 293 7.58 23.81 -2.38
N HIS A 294 7.87 22.67 -3.02
CA HIS A 294 8.23 22.58 -4.44
C HIS A 294 7.15 23.17 -5.35
N LEU A 295 5.87 22.86 -5.07
CA LEU A 295 4.73 23.41 -5.82
C LEU A 295 4.35 24.84 -5.47
N GLN A 296 4.95 25.42 -4.42
CA GLN A 296 4.55 26.72 -3.86
C GLN A 296 3.07 26.76 -3.42
N ILE A 297 2.55 25.63 -2.94
CA ILE A 297 1.19 25.50 -2.41
C ILE A 297 1.27 25.47 -0.88
N ALA A 298 0.39 26.21 -0.20
CA ALA A 298 0.28 26.13 1.25
C ALA A 298 -0.25 24.74 1.66
N ALA A 299 0.53 24.05 2.51
CA ALA A 299 0.19 22.75 3.10
C ALA A 299 -1.01 22.84 4.07
#